data_AF-A0A952AJE1-F1
#
_entry.id   AF-A0A952AJE1-F1
#
_cell.length_a   1.000
_cell.length_b   1.000
_cell.length_c   1.000
_cell.angle_alpha   90.00
_cell.angle_beta   90.00
_cell.angle_gamma   90.00
#
_symmetry.space_group_name_H-M   'P 1'
#
loop_
_entity.id
_entity.type
_entity.pdbx_description
1 polymer ?
#
loop_
_entity_poly.entity_id
_entity_poly.type
_entity_poly.pdbx_seq_one_letter_code
_entity_poly.pdbx_strand_id
1 'polypeptide(L)' 'ELITPNDIEIPVQVIFQTIEDLHDSCPTNKGDWYFTGNYPTPGGNKVCNKAFLNFIEGKNVRGY' A
#
# COMPACT_ATOMS: atom_id res chain seq x y z
N GLU A 1 -6.12 -21.30 14.62
CA GLU A 1 -6.64 -20.70 13.37
C GLU A 1 -6.46 -19.19 13.44
N LEU A 2 -6.10 -18.51 12.34
CA LEU A 2 -5.61 -17.12 12.38
C LEU A 2 -6.73 -16.07 12.19
N ILE A 3 -7.82 -16.45 11.53
CA ILE A 3 -8.97 -15.58 11.23
C ILE A 3 -10.26 -16.05 11.94
N THR A 4 -10.36 -17.33 12.26
CA THR A 4 -11.55 -17.96 12.87
C THR A 4 -11.16 -18.72 14.14
N PRO A 5 -11.01 -18.05 15.29
CA PRO A 5 -10.76 -18.72 16.56
C PRO A 5 -11.88 -19.70 16.97
N ASN A 6 -11.52 -20.78 17.67
CA ASN A 6 -12.46 -21.85 18.07
C ASN A 6 -13.54 -21.41 19.08
N ASP A 7 -13.31 -20.31 19.79
CA ASP A 7 -14.22 -19.73 20.79
C ASP A 7 -15.28 -18.80 20.19
N ILE A 8 -15.24 -18.57 18.87
CA ILE A 8 -16.27 -17.82 18.16
C ILE A 8 -17.35 -18.78 17.62
N GLU A 9 -18.58 -18.59 18.10
CA GLU A 9 -19.77 -19.33 17.64
C GLU A 9 -20.44 -18.68 16.41
N ILE A 10 -20.11 -17.42 16.11
CA ILE A 10 -20.70 -16.67 14.99
C ILE A 10 -20.02 -17.10 13.68
N PRO A 11 -20.79 -17.40 12.61
CA PRO A 11 -20.20 -17.71 11.30
C PRO A 11 -19.33 -16.56 10.79
N VAL A 12 -18.05 -16.83 10.60
CA VAL A 12 -17.09 -15.90 9.98
C VAL A 12 -16.84 -16.35 8.55
N GLN A 13 -16.98 -15.42 7.61
CA GLN A 13 -16.64 -15.64 6.21
C GLN A 13 -15.53 -14.69 5.79
N VAL A 14 -14.47 -15.24 5.19
CA VAL A 14 -13.45 -14.43 4.53
C VAL A 14 -13.91 -14.13 3.11
N ILE A 15 -14.03 -12.85 2.78
CA ILE A 15 -14.31 -12.38 1.44
C ILE A 15 -13.08 -11.66 0.89
N PHE A 16 -12.88 -11.76 -0.42
CA PHE A 16 -11.82 -11.07 -1.14
C PHE A 16 -12.45 -10.04 -2.06
N GLN A 17 -11.83 -8.86 -2.14
CA GLN A 17 -12.26 -7.76 -2.98
C GLN A 17 -11.39 -7.71 -4.24
N THR A 18 -11.99 -7.41 -5.40
CA THR A 18 -11.23 -7.16 -6.64
C THR A 18 -10.57 -5.78 -6.62
N ILE A 19 -9.65 -5.52 -7.55
CA ILE A 19 -9.01 -4.19 -7.65
C ILE A 19 -10.04 -3.14 -8.11
N GLU A 20 -10.95 -3.53 -8.99
CA GLU A 20 -12.04 -2.71 -9.49
C GLU A 20 -12.96 -2.27 -8.34
N ASP A 21 -13.38 -3.21 -7.49
CA ASP A 21 -14.22 -2.90 -6.33
C ASP A 21 -13.50 -1.98 -5.32
N LEU A 22 -12.17 -2.13 -5.18
CA LEU A 22 -11.35 -1.23 -4.36
C LEU A 22 -11.35 0.19 -4.94
N HIS A 23 -11.23 0.34 -6.26
CA HIS A 23 -11.28 1.64 -6.92
C HIS A 23 -12.65 2.30 -6.77
N ASP A 24 -13.73 1.54 -6.85
CA ASP A 24 -15.09 2.04 -6.65
C ASP A 24 -15.34 2.46 -5.19
N SER A 25 -14.78 1.72 -4.24
CA SER A 25 -14.87 2.02 -2.80
C SER A 25 -14.02 3.21 -2.36
N CYS A 26 -12.87 3.43 -3.02
CA CYS A 26 -11.88 4.47 -2.69
C CYS A 26 -11.47 5.28 -3.93
N PRO A 27 -12.39 6.06 -4.52
CA PRO A 27 -12.20 6.68 -5.84
C PRO A 27 -11.05 7.68 -5.90
N THR A 28 -10.73 8.34 -4.78
CA THR A 28 -9.68 9.37 -4.68
C THR A 28 -8.34 8.84 -4.18
N ASN A 29 -8.33 7.68 -3.53
CA ASN A 29 -7.15 7.12 -2.88
C ASN A 29 -7.08 5.61 -3.12
N LYS A 30 -6.86 5.23 -4.38
CA LYS A 30 -7.00 3.84 -4.84
C LYS A 30 -6.09 2.84 -4.12
N GLY A 31 -4.88 3.25 -3.71
CA GLY A 31 -3.98 2.44 -2.87
C GLY A 31 -3.61 1.05 -3.43
N ASP A 32 -3.92 0.80 -4.69
CA ASP A 32 -3.92 -0.50 -5.36
C ASP A 32 -2.52 -1.01 -5.68
N TRP A 33 -1.51 -0.13 -5.66
CA TRP A 33 -0.11 -0.47 -5.88
C TRP A 33 0.41 -1.55 -4.92
N TYR A 34 -0.15 -1.66 -3.70
CA TYR A 34 0.21 -2.71 -2.73
C TYR A 34 -0.23 -4.11 -3.20
N PHE A 35 -1.31 -4.19 -3.97
CA PHE A 35 -1.94 -5.44 -4.40
C PHE A 35 -1.60 -5.79 -5.86
N THR A 36 -1.56 -4.78 -6.74
CA THR A 36 -1.25 -4.93 -8.17
C THR A 36 0.23 -5.11 -8.43
N GLY A 37 1.10 -4.70 -7.49
CA GLY A 37 2.54 -4.65 -7.71
C GLY A 37 2.96 -3.59 -8.75
N ASN A 38 2.06 -2.67 -9.13
CA ASN A 38 2.35 -1.59 -10.06
C ASN A 38 3.29 -0.55 -9.42
N TYR A 39 4.58 -0.86 -9.48
CA TYR A 39 5.69 -0.06 -9.01
C TYR A 39 6.63 0.31 -10.17
N PRO A 40 7.35 1.45 -10.06
CA PRO A 40 7.26 2.46 -9.01
C PRO A 40 6.16 3.51 -9.27
N THR A 41 5.43 3.89 -8.22
CA THR A 41 4.45 4.98 -8.32
C THR A 41 5.16 6.33 -8.55
N PRO A 42 4.52 7.34 -9.16
CA PRO A 42 5.12 8.66 -9.33
C PRO A 42 5.62 9.27 -8.01
N GLY A 43 4.87 9.06 -6.91
CA GLY A 43 5.27 9.45 -5.57
C GLY A 43 6.52 8.68 -5.08
N GLY A 44 6.56 7.37 -5.30
CA GLY A 44 7.72 6.54 -4.97
C GLY A 44 8.99 6.99 -5.71
N ASN A 45 8.89 7.25 -7.01
CA ASN A 45 10.01 7.79 -7.81
C ASN A 45 10.51 9.13 -7.27
N LYS A 46 9.61 10.03 -6.87
CA LYS A 46 9.97 11.33 -6.29
C LYS A 46 10.76 11.16 -4.98
N VAL A 47 10.34 10.26 -4.10
CA VAL A 47 11.04 9.97 -2.84
C VAL A 47 12.42 9.35 -3.11
N CYS A 48 12.53 8.39 -4.03
CA CYS A 48 13.80 7.78 -4.41
C CYS A 48 14.80 8.82 -4.97
N ASN A 49 14.34 9.67 -5.89
CA ASN A 49 15.20 10.71 -6.47
C ASN A 49 15.65 11.74 -5.44
N LYS A 50 14.76 12.16 -4.53
CA LYS A 50 15.11 13.09 -3.46
C LYS A 50 16.11 12.49 -2.48
N ALA A 51 15.95 11.20 -2.13
CA ALA A 51 16.92 10.48 -1.31
C ALA A 51 18.30 10.40 -2.00
N PHE A 52 18.33 10.14 -3.31
CA PHE A 52 19.58 10.11 -4.08
C PHE A 52 20.28 11.48 -4.09
N LEU A 53 19.55 12.57 -4.37
CA LEU A 53 20.11 13.92 -4.33
C LEU A 53 20.66 14.28 -2.95
N ASN A 54 19.90 13.98 -1.88
CA ASN A 54 20.36 14.24 -0.50
C ASN A 54 21.67 13.48 -0.19
N PHE A 55 21.79 12.23 -0.63
CA PHE A 55 22.99 11.42 -0.46
C PHE A 55 24.19 12.06 -1.16
N ILE A 56 24.04 12.45 -2.44
CA ILE A 56 25.11 13.08 -3.23
C ILE A 56 25.51 14.44 -2.65
N GLU A 57 24.55 15.21 -2.13
CA GLU A 57 24.78 16.54 -1.55
C GLU A 57 25.20 16.50 -0.07
N GLY A 58 25.35 15.30 0.53
CA GLY A 58 25.71 15.14 1.94
C GLY A 58 24.68 15.68 2.94
N LYS A 59 23.41 15.83 2.51
CA LYS A 59 22.32 16.36 3.35
C LYS A 59 21.73 15.24 4.20
N ASN A 60 21.87 15.35 5.52
CA ASN A 60 21.26 14.42 6.47
C ASN A 60 19.79 14.78 6.75
N VAL A 61 18.93 14.66 5.73
CA VAL A 61 17.49 14.92 5.82
C VAL A 61 16.70 13.76 5.20
N ARG A 62 15.48 13.54 5.68
CA ARG A 62 14.60 12.47 5.17
C ARG A 62 14.25 12.71 3.70
N GLY A 63 14.22 11.63 2.92
CA GLY A 63 13.86 11.65 1.50
C GLY A 63 12.35 11.81 1.23
N TYR A 64 11.52 11.53 2.23
CA TYR A 64 10.09 11.80 2.25
C TYR A 64 9.79 13.05 3.07
#